data_AF-A0A1W9QYS2-F1
#
_entry.id   AF-A0A1W9QYS2-F1
#
_cell.length_a   1.000
_cell.length_b   1.000
_cell.length_c   1.000
_cell.angle_alpha   90.00
_cell.angle_beta   90.00
_cell.angle_gamma   90.00
#
_symmetry.space_group_name_H-M   'P 1'
#
loop_
_entity.id
_entity.type
_entity.pdbx_description
1 polymer ?
#
loop_
_entity_poly.entity_id
_entity_poly.type
_entity_poly.pdbx_seq_one_letter_code
_entity_poly.pdbx_strand_id
1 'polypeptide(L)' 'MITKYFAQFDEIINRTDFITSSKIQKRKVNNFLGVIEGKIVIEDKTLEILEVIKIADQQLSRKKYKYHFQNYDNSLIFR' A
#
# COMPACT_ATOMS: atom_id res chain seq x y z
N MET A 1 1.25 16.81 5.05
CA MET A 1 1.49 15.62 5.90
C MET A 1 1.13 14.33 5.17
N ILE A 2 -0.16 13.97 5.00
CA ILE A 2 -0.51 12.70 4.33
C ILE A 2 -0.01 12.62 2.87
N THR A 3 0.01 13.74 2.14
CA THR A 3 0.56 13.78 0.77
C THR A 3 2.06 13.45 0.72
N LYS A 4 2.83 13.83 1.76
CA LYS A 4 4.25 13.49 1.87
C LYS A 4 4.42 11.98 2.06
N TYR A 5 3.56 11.38 2.89
CA TYR A 5 3.55 9.94 3.08
C TYR A 5 3.19 9.20 1.78
N PHE A 6 2.20 9.69 1.03
CA PHE A 6 1.86 9.12 -0.29
C PHE A 6 3.03 9.19 -1.27
N ALA A 7 3.77 10.30 -1.30
CA ALA A 7 4.96 10.42 -2.16
C ALA A 7 6.08 9.44 -1.74
N GLN A 8 6.32 9.28 -0.43
CA GLN A 8 7.29 8.30 0.08
C GLN A 8 6.87 6.87 -0.24
N PHE A 9 5.58 6.57 -0.14
CA PHE A 9 5.04 5.27 -0.52
C PHE A 9 5.30 4.99 -2.02
N ASP A 10 5.02 5.95 -2.90
CA ASP A 10 5.31 5.81 -4.33
C ASP A 10 6.80 5.62 -4.61
N GLU A 11 7.66 6.36 -3.90
CA GLU A 11 9.11 6.22 -4.02
C GLU A 11 9.57 4.81 -3.67
N ILE A 12 9.03 4.21 -2.61
CA ILE A 12 9.33 2.82 -2.24
C ILE A 12 8.88 1.86 -3.34
N ILE A 13 7.64 1.98 -3.80
CA ILE A 13 7.10 1.10 -4.85
C ILE A 13 7.92 1.20 -6.14
N ASN A 14 8.27 2.41 -6.56
CA ASN A 14 8.99 2.66 -7.82
C ASN A 14 10.48 2.32 -7.76
N ARG A 15 11.09 2.24 -6.57
CA ARG A 15 12.51 1.88 -6.38
C ARG A 15 12.74 0.41 -6.03
N THR A 16 11.67 -0.37 -5.93
CA THR A 16 11.77 -1.78 -5.56
C THR A 16 11.83 -2.63 -6.81
N ASP A 17 13.02 -3.11 -7.17
CA ASP A 17 13.29 -3.78 -8.45
C ASP A 17 12.46 -5.06 -8.69
N PHE A 18 12.06 -5.75 -7.64
CA PHE A 18 11.24 -6.96 -7.74
C PHE A 18 9.74 -6.69 -7.91
N ILE A 19 9.30 -5.42 -7.86
CA ILE A 19 7.93 -5.04 -8.20
C ILE A 19 7.83 -4.90 -9.72
N THR A 20 7.13 -5.83 -10.37
CA THR A 20 6.99 -5.85 -11.83
C THR A 20 5.88 -4.92 -12.31
N SER A 21 4.84 -4.74 -11.51
CA SER A 21 3.79 -3.75 -11.77
C SER A 21 3.03 -3.39 -10.50
N SER A 22 2.37 -2.24 -10.51
CA SER A 22 1.48 -1.85 -9.42
C SER A 22 0.26 -1.10 -9.94
N LYS A 23 -0.89 -1.35 -9.31
CA LYS A 23 -2.14 -0.59 -9.51
C LYS A 23 -2.63 -0.15 -8.15
N ILE A 24 -2.29 1.08 -7.79
CA ILE A 24 -2.51 1.62 -6.44
C ILE A 24 -3.37 2.88 -6.52
N GLN A 25 -4.45 2.88 -5.76
CA GLN A 25 -5.31 4.04 -5.54
C GLN A 25 -5.01 4.64 -4.16
N LYS A 26 -4.82 5.95 -4.13
CA LYS A 26 -4.61 6.71 -2.90
C LYS A 26 -5.74 7.72 -2.77
N ARG A 27 -6.46 7.69 -1.65
CA ARG A 27 -7.54 8.62 -1.35
C ARG A 27 -7.19 9.44 -0.11
N LYS A 28 -7.00 10.75 -0.30
CA LYS A 28 -6.86 11.70 0.81
C LYS A 28 -8.25 11.97 1.39
N VAL A 29 -8.44 11.72 2.69
CA VAL A 29 -9.68 12.09 3.40
C VAL A 29 -9.51 13.49 4.01
N ASN A 30 -8.38 13.75 4.64
CA ASN A 30 -7.99 15.10 5.10
C ASN A 30 -6.44 15.20 5.17
N ASN A 31 -5.87 16.22 5.80
CA ASN A 31 -4.41 16.40 5.87
C ASN A 31 -3.67 15.32 6.67
N PHE A 32 -4.39 14.58 7.51
CA PHE A 32 -3.90 13.63 8.49
C PHE A 32 -4.42 12.20 8.25
N LEU A 33 -5.44 12.01 7.43
CA LEU A 33 -6.08 10.73 7.17
C LEU A 33 -6.09 10.43 5.67
N GLY A 34 -5.60 9.25 5.32
CA GLY A 34 -5.57 8.76 3.95
C GLY A 34 -5.84 7.26 3.87
N VAL A 35 -6.23 6.80 2.69
CA VAL A 35 -6.39 5.38 2.36
C VAL A 35 -5.48 5.05 1.19
N ILE A 36 -4.78 3.93 1.28
CA ILE A 36 -4.03 3.31 0.18
C ILE A 36 -4.66 1.96 -0.07
N GLU A 37 -5.06 1.69 -1.31
CA GLU A 37 -5.60 0.38 -1.69
C GLU A 37 -5.14 0.01 -3.09
N GLY A 38 -4.92 -1.28 -3.34
CA GLY A 38 -4.47 -1.70 -4.65
C GLY A 38 -3.81 -3.05 -4.68
N LYS A 39 -3.10 -3.29 -5.78
CA LYS A 39 -2.36 -4.52 -6.05
C LYS A 39 -0.93 -4.20 -6.45
N ILE A 40 0.00 -5.00 -5.97
CA ILE A 40 1.42 -4.97 -6.31
C ILE A 40 1.78 -6.36 -6.83
N VAL A 41 2.40 -6.45 -8.01
CA VAL A 41 2.85 -7.71 -8.60
C VAL A 41 4.34 -7.87 -8.35
N ILE A 42 4.74 -9.01 -7.80
CA ILE A 42 6.11 -9.38 -7.44
C ILE A 42 6.37 -10.78 -7.98
N GLU A 43 7.25 -10.94 -8.98
CA GLU A 43 7.68 -12.25 -9.50
C GLU A 43 6.50 -13.26 -9.65
N ASP A 44 5.45 -12.86 -10.38
CA ASP A 44 4.20 -13.62 -10.62
C ASP A 44 3.26 -13.85 -9.42
N LYS A 45 3.54 -13.20 -8.29
CA LYS A 45 2.66 -13.16 -7.12
C LYS A 45 2.00 -11.80 -7.01
N THR A 46 0.81 -11.77 -6.45
CA THR A 46 0.05 -10.53 -6.23
C THR A 46 -0.09 -10.27 -4.74
N LEU A 47 0.31 -9.07 -4.32
CA LEU A 47 0.03 -8.50 -3.01
C LEU A 47 -1.12 -7.50 -3.15
N GLU A 48 -2.31 -7.86 -2.66
CA GLU A 48 -3.38 -6.89 -2.46
C GLU A 48 -3.18 -6.17 -1.13
N ILE A 49 -3.28 -4.84 -1.16
CA ILE A 49 -3.09 -3.97 0.00
C ILE A 49 -4.32 -3.13 0.25
N LEU A 50 -4.61 -2.90 1.53
CA LEU A 50 -5.53 -1.87 2.01
C LEU A 50 -4.96 -1.30 3.31
N GLU A 51 -4.58 -0.05 3.33
CA GLU A 51 -4.11 0.67 4.52
C GLU A 51 -4.93 1.94 4.75
N VAL A 52 -5.39 2.13 5.98
CA VAL A 52 -5.99 3.38 6.47
C VAL A 52 -4.97 4.04 7.39
N ILE A 53 -4.39 5.13 6.90
CA ILE A 53 -3.26 5.83 7.53
C ILE A 53 -3.76 7.06 8.25
N LYS A 54 -3.44 7.19 9.53
CA LYS A 54 -3.66 8.39 10.34
C LYS A 54 -2.33 8.94 10.84
N ILE A 55 -2.09 10.22 10.62
CA ILE A 55 -0.93 10.97 11.12
C ILE A 55 -1.41 11.85 12.27
N ALA A 56 -0.91 11.63 13.47
CA ALA A 56 -1.21 12.45 14.65
C ALA A 56 0.11 12.72 15.40
N ASP A 57 0.33 13.94 15.87
CA ASP A 57 1.54 14.33 16.62
C ASP A 57 2.86 13.92 15.92
N GLN A 58 2.89 14.08 14.60
CA GLN A 58 3.98 13.66 13.70
C GLN A 58 4.25 12.14 13.67
N GLN A 59 3.48 11.32 14.37
CA GLN A 59 3.52 9.87 14.31
C GLN A 59 2.54 9.31 13.28
N LEU A 60 3.00 8.30 12.55
CA LEU A 60 2.18 7.56 11.61
C LEU A 60 1.55 6.35 12.30
N SER A 61 0.23 6.23 12.20
CA SER A 61 -0.52 5.09 12.72
C SER A 61 -1.33 4.44 11.60
N ARG A 62 -1.27 3.11 11.52
CA ARG A 62 -2.14 2.33 10.63
C ARG A 62 -3.42 1.99 11.40
N LYS A 63 -4.48 2.77 11.19
CA LYS A 63 -5.78 2.55 11.86
C LYS A 63 -6.40 1.21 11.46
N LYS A 64 -6.19 0.81 10.22
CA LYS A 64 -6.62 -0.47 9.67
C LYS A 64 -5.66 -0.85 8.57
N TYR A 65 -5.29 -2.13 8.50
CA TYR A 65 -4.51 -2.67 7.40
C TYR A 65 -5.00 -4.08 7.04
N LYS A 66 -4.83 -4.46 5.79
CA LYS A 66 -5.10 -5.79 5.27
C LYS A 66 -4.14 -6.03 4.11
N TYR A 67 -3.48 -7.18 4.14
CA TYR A 67 -2.55 -7.61 3.11
C TYR A 67 -2.94 -9.01 2.68
N HIS A 68 -3.09 -9.25 1.38
CA HIS A 68 -3.35 -10.59 0.85
C HIS A 68 -2.28 -10.89 -0.17
N PHE A 69 -1.43 -11.87 0.11
CA PHE A 69 -0.42 -12.31 -0.83
C PHE A 69 -0.83 -13.63 -1.45
N GLN A 70 -0.88 -13.66 -2.77
CA GLN A 70 -1.43 -14.76 -3.55
C GLN A 70 -0.48 -15.12 -4.69
N ASN A 71 -0.48 -16.38 -5.08
CA ASN A 71 0.13 -16.82 -6.34
C ASN A 71 -0.71 -16.38 -7.55
N TYR A 72 -0.18 -16.56 -8.76
CA TYR A 72 -0.87 -16.30 -10.02
C TYR A 72 -2.19 -17.07 -10.18
N ASP A 73 -2.32 -18.23 -9.52
CA ASP A 73 -3.54 -19.05 -9.49
C ASP A 73 -4.56 -18.60 -8.43
N ASN A 74 -4.33 -17.43 -7.82
CA ASN A 74 -5.07 -16.88 -6.67
C ASN A 74 -5.03 -17.74 -5.40
N SER A 75 -4.16 -18.76 -5.32
CA SER A 75 -3.93 -19.47 -4.07
C SER A 75 -3.31 -18.52 -3.04
N LEU A 76 -3.92 -18.47 -1.85
CA LEU A 76 -3.47 -17.60 -0.78
C LEU A 76 -2.18 -18.14 -0.15
N ILE A 77 -1.13 -17.33 -0.15
CA ILE A 77 0.13 -17.59 0.56
C ILE A 77 0.01 -17.08 2.00
N PHE A 78 -0.40 -15.81 2.18
CA PHE A 78 -0.63 -15.23 3.50
C PHE A 78 -1.71 -14.14 3.49
N ARG A 79 -2.30 -13.90 4.67
CA ARG A 79 -3.27 -12.84 4.95
C ARG A 79 -2.99 -12.15 6.28
#